data_AF-A0A6C0D4A0-F1
#
_entry.id   AF-A0A6C0D4A0-F1
#
_cell.length_a   1.000
_cell.length_b   1.000
_cell.length_c   1.000
_cell.angle_alpha   90.00
_cell.angle_beta   90.00
_cell.angle_gamma   90.00
#
_symmetry.space_group_name_H-M   'P 1'
#
loop_
_entity.id
_entity.type
_entity.pdbx_description
1 polymer ?
#
loop_
_entity_poly.entity_id
_entity_poly.type
_entity_poly.pdbx_seq_one_letter_code
_entity_poly.pdbx_strand_id
1 'polypeptide(L)'
;MINTKKNTKTNTKKYTKTNIKKKTKKLMIYNSKDYNSGDGMLTSIWGPSLWHYLHVMSFNYPIKPTNIQKQKYKQLLLNFQYTLPCKYCRINLKNNFKKFPLTDTIFKNRNNFSRYIFNLHEQINKMLGKKSGLTYCEVRDNYENFRSRCTIEKAKLFNFTKKKEKEKGCTTPLYGKKAKCVINIVPQEKKCKTFKIDKKCFKHK
;
A
#
# COMPACT_ATOMS: atom_id res chain seq x y z
N MET A 1 21.75 17.99 -85.83
CA MET A 1 20.26 17.94 -85.76
C MET A 1 19.87 16.54 -85.33
N ILE A 2 19.62 16.30 -84.05
CA ILE A 2 18.33 16.40 -83.34
C ILE A 2 17.28 15.40 -83.84
N ASN A 3 16.80 14.61 -82.87
CA ASN A 3 15.52 13.89 -82.74
C ASN A 3 15.35 12.46 -83.26
N THR A 4 15.73 11.54 -82.36
CA THR A 4 14.90 10.53 -81.66
C THR A 4 13.38 10.42 -81.91
N LYS A 5 12.91 9.17 -81.64
CA LYS A 5 11.56 8.61 -81.35
C LYS A 5 10.97 7.80 -82.53
N LYS A 6 10.38 6.60 -82.37
CA LYS A 6 9.96 5.81 -81.19
C LYS A 6 9.47 4.40 -81.60
N ASN A 7 9.21 3.57 -80.57
CA ASN A 7 8.30 2.41 -80.48
C ASN A 7 8.85 1.02 -80.88
N THR A 8 8.60 -0.08 -80.16
CA THR A 8 7.79 -0.41 -78.96
C THR A 8 8.08 -1.87 -78.60
N LYS A 9 8.03 -2.25 -77.32
CA LYS A 9 7.19 -3.37 -76.81
C LYS A 9 7.44 -3.68 -75.32
N THR A 10 6.38 -3.44 -74.55
CA THR A 10 5.81 -4.26 -73.45
C THR A 10 6.76 -4.95 -72.46
N ASN A 11 6.72 -4.48 -71.21
CA ASN A 11 7.19 -5.27 -70.07
C ASN A 11 6.11 -5.26 -68.97
N THR A 12 5.46 -6.40 -68.80
CA THR A 12 4.47 -6.67 -67.75
C THR A 12 5.17 -6.77 -66.40
N LYS A 13 5.00 -5.78 -65.51
CA LYS A 13 5.40 -5.91 -64.10
C LYS A 13 4.17 -6.18 -63.23
N LYS A 14 4.11 -7.40 -62.71
CA LYS A 14 3.18 -7.86 -61.68
C LYS A 14 3.22 -6.92 -60.46
N TYR A 15 2.07 -6.35 -60.11
CA TYR A 15 1.87 -5.68 -58.83
C TYR A 15 1.78 -6.71 -57.71
N THR A 16 2.82 -6.81 -56.88
CA THR A 16 2.73 -7.52 -55.59
C THR A 16 2.26 -6.53 -54.52
N LYS A 17 1.00 -6.65 -54.10
CA LYS A 17 0.48 -5.98 -52.89
C LYS A 17 1.14 -6.61 -51.67
N THR A 18 2.23 -6.01 -51.19
CA THR A 18 2.79 -6.36 -49.89
C THR A 18 1.91 -5.74 -48.80
N ASN A 19 1.16 -6.59 -48.11
CA ASN A 19 0.42 -6.25 -46.90
C ASN A 19 1.40 -5.86 -45.78
N ILE A 20 1.70 -4.57 -45.66
CA ILE A 20 2.39 -4.01 -44.50
C ILE A 20 1.42 -4.10 -43.33
N LYS A 21 1.50 -5.19 -42.55
CA LYS A 21 0.88 -5.27 -41.22
C LYS A 21 1.49 -4.16 -40.37
N LYS A 22 0.78 -3.03 -40.23
CA LYS A 22 1.10 -2.00 -39.24
C LYS A 22 1.03 -2.64 -37.85
N LYS A 23 2.17 -3.12 -37.34
CA LYS A 23 2.34 -3.40 -35.91
C LYS A 23 2.15 -2.06 -35.20
N THR A 24 1.00 -1.86 -34.59
CA THR A 24 0.75 -0.76 -33.65
C THR A 24 1.76 -0.90 -32.53
N LYS A 25 2.86 -0.13 -32.62
CA LYS A 25 3.89 -0.05 -31.59
C LYS A 25 3.18 0.50 -30.35
N LYS A 26 3.05 -0.32 -29.32
CA LYS A 26 2.46 0.09 -28.03
C LYS A 26 3.22 1.33 -27.58
N LEU A 27 2.54 2.49 -27.57
CA LEU A 27 3.17 3.74 -27.17
C LEU A 27 3.52 3.59 -25.68
N MET A 28 4.80 3.50 -25.38
CA MET A 28 5.26 3.48 -24.00
C MET A 28 5.13 4.90 -23.49
N ILE A 29 4.25 5.10 -22.51
CA ILE A 29 3.98 6.42 -21.89
C ILE A 29 5.24 6.95 -21.20
N TYR A 30 6.08 6.04 -20.69
CA TYR A 30 7.32 6.35 -19.98
C TYR A 30 8.53 5.80 -20.71
N ASN A 31 9.65 6.50 -20.59
CA ASN A 31 10.94 6.16 -21.16
C ASN A 31 11.94 5.73 -20.05
N SER A 32 13.13 5.29 -20.46
CA SER A 32 14.17 4.81 -19.53
C SER A 32 14.61 5.87 -18.50
N LYS A 33 14.63 7.16 -18.88
CA LYS A 33 14.99 8.24 -17.94
C LYS A 33 13.93 8.39 -16.85
N ASP A 34 12.66 8.23 -17.17
CA ASP A 34 11.56 8.31 -16.21
C ASP A 34 11.68 7.19 -15.14
N TYR A 35 12.01 5.96 -15.56
CA TYR A 35 12.19 4.84 -14.65
C TYR A 35 13.45 4.95 -13.77
N ASN A 36 14.47 5.66 -14.25
CA ASN A 36 15.72 5.89 -13.53
C ASN A 36 15.74 7.23 -12.77
N SER A 37 14.59 7.92 -12.67
CA SER A 37 14.49 9.14 -11.87
C SER A 37 14.76 8.84 -10.39
N GLY A 38 15.46 9.77 -9.72
CA GLY A 38 15.64 9.76 -8.27
C GLY A 38 14.45 10.32 -7.49
N ASP A 39 13.39 10.74 -8.19
CA ASP A 39 12.19 11.32 -7.58
C ASP A 39 11.40 10.27 -6.79
N GLY A 40 10.96 10.68 -5.59
CA GLY A 40 10.12 9.85 -4.74
C GLY A 40 8.66 9.84 -5.20
N MET A 41 7.94 8.76 -4.89
CA MET A 41 6.50 8.69 -5.11
C MET A 41 5.75 9.70 -4.23
N LEU A 42 4.68 10.30 -4.78
CA LEU A 42 3.81 11.22 -4.05
C LEU A 42 3.35 10.62 -2.72
N THR A 43 3.51 11.38 -1.63
CA THR A 43 3.17 10.92 -0.27
C THR A 43 1.68 10.62 -0.09
N SER A 44 0.81 11.24 -0.90
CA SER A 44 -0.62 10.96 -0.95
C SER A 44 -0.97 9.56 -1.47
N ILE A 45 -0.08 8.93 -2.25
CA ILE A 45 -0.30 7.60 -2.84
C ILE A 45 0.04 6.48 -1.85
N TRP A 46 1.17 6.56 -1.16
CA TRP A 46 1.66 5.49 -0.30
C TRP A 46 1.47 5.76 1.20
N GLY A 47 1.43 7.02 1.62
CA GLY A 47 1.34 7.42 3.03
C GLY A 47 0.13 6.83 3.76
N PRO A 48 -1.10 6.96 3.21
CA PRO A 48 -2.29 6.33 3.77
C PRO A 48 -2.18 4.83 3.97
N SER A 49 -1.63 4.12 2.98
CA SER A 49 -1.47 2.67 3.01
C SER A 49 -0.48 2.24 4.09
N LEU A 50 0.62 2.99 4.24
CA LEU A 50 1.58 2.75 5.33
C LEU A 50 0.93 2.97 6.69
N TRP A 51 0.23 4.09 6.90
CA TRP A 51 -0.47 4.34 8.17
C TRP A 51 -1.51 3.28 8.47
N HIS A 52 -2.26 2.83 7.46
CA HIS A 52 -3.20 1.72 7.60
C HIS A 52 -2.49 0.46 8.09
N TYR A 53 -1.36 0.08 7.46
CA TYR A 53 -0.54 -1.04 7.92
C TYR A 53 -0.06 -0.88 9.36
N LEU A 54 0.47 0.30 9.72
CA LEU A 54 0.97 0.57 11.07
C LEU A 54 -0.13 0.45 12.13
N HIS A 55 -1.32 0.99 11.85
CA HIS A 55 -2.47 0.85 12.74
C HIS A 55 -2.89 -0.60 12.89
N VAL A 56 -3.09 -1.34 11.79
CA VAL A 56 -3.43 -2.78 11.83
C VAL A 56 -2.39 -3.58 12.61
N MET A 57 -1.11 -3.34 12.35
CA MET A 57 0.00 -3.99 13.05
C MET A 57 -0.05 -3.67 14.56
N SER A 58 -0.30 -2.42 14.92
CA SER A 58 -0.31 -1.98 16.32
C SER A 58 -1.49 -2.55 17.11
N PHE A 59 -2.68 -2.61 16.52
CA PHE A 59 -3.86 -3.23 17.13
C PHE A 59 -3.77 -4.77 17.15
N ASN A 60 -2.89 -5.38 16.37
CA ASN A 60 -2.61 -6.82 16.43
C ASN A 60 -1.39 -7.19 17.29
N TYR A 61 -0.66 -6.20 17.81
CA TYR A 61 0.46 -6.45 18.70
C TYR A 61 0.04 -7.31 19.91
N PRO A 62 0.87 -8.25 20.39
CA PRO A 62 0.48 -9.14 21.48
C PRO A 62 0.13 -8.39 22.77
N ILE A 63 -0.81 -8.94 23.54
CA ILE A 63 -1.12 -8.43 24.88
C ILE A 63 0.07 -8.65 25.82
N LYS A 64 0.74 -9.80 25.71
CA LYS A 64 1.95 -10.17 26.42
C LYS A 64 3.06 -10.48 25.42
N PRO A 65 3.78 -9.48 24.90
CA PRO A 65 4.81 -9.68 23.88
C PRO A 65 6.10 -10.26 24.48
N THR A 66 6.75 -11.14 23.73
CA THR A 66 8.09 -11.66 24.04
C THR A 66 9.16 -10.58 23.82
N ASN A 67 10.35 -10.76 24.40
CA ASN A 67 11.45 -9.81 24.22
C ASN A 67 11.86 -9.67 22.74
N ILE A 68 11.89 -10.78 21.99
CA ILE A 68 12.17 -10.76 20.56
C ILE A 68 11.09 -9.97 19.79
N GLN A 69 9.80 -10.12 20.14
CA GLN A 69 8.73 -9.33 19.52
C GLN A 69 8.92 -7.83 19.79
N LYS A 70 9.19 -7.42 21.02
CA LYS A 70 9.46 -6.02 21.36
C LYS A 70 10.60 -5.45 20.51
N GLN A 71 11.72 -6.18 20.42
CA GLN A 71 12.89 -5.78 19.64
C GLN A 71 12.56 -5.66 18.15
N LYS A 72 11.85 -6.62 17.56
CA LYS A 72 11.53 -6.61 16.12
C LYS A 72 10.58 -5.49 15.73
N TYR A 73 9.59 -5.20 16.56
CA TYR A 73 8.68 -4.07 16.33
C TYR A 73 9.40 -2.72 16.48
N LYS A 74 10.32 -2.60 17.45
CA LYS A 74 11.19 -1.42 17.59
C LYS A 74 12.09 -1.22 16.38
N GLN A 75 12.76 -2.28 15.92
CA GLN A 75 13.61 -2.26 14.72
C GLN A 75 12.82 -1.85 13.48
N LEU A 76 11.60 -2.36 13.31
CA LEU A 76 10.73 -1.97 12.19
C LEU A 76 10.48 -0.45 12.18
N LEU A 77 10.12 0.13 13.33
CA LEU A 77 9.89 1.59 13.41
C LEU A 77 11.16 2.40 13.15
N LEU A 78 12.29 1.95 13.70
CA LEU A 78 13.58 2.60 13.46
C LEU A 78 13.96 2.57 11.97
N ASN A 79 13.70 1.45 11.29
CA ASN A 79 14.04 1.24 9.89
C ASN A 79 13.31 2.20 8.94
N PHE A 80 12.13 2.72 9.31
CA PHE A 80 11.45 3.72 8.49
C PHE A 80 12.24 5.03 8.33
N GLN A 81 13.17 5.34 9.22
CA GLN A 81 14.11 6.47 9.01
C GLN A 81 15.02 6.27 7.80
N TYR A 82 15.11 5.06 7.26
CA TYR A 82 15.96 4.72 6.12
C TYR A 82 15.14 4.31 4.89
N THR A 83 13.97 3.68 5.08
CA THR A 83 13.23 3.04 3.99
C THR A 83 12.02 3.80 3.47
N LEU A 84 11.55 4.86 4.15
CA LEU A 84 10.43 5.65 3.62
C LEU A 84 10.80 6.24 2.25
N PRO A 85 9.92 6.17 1.24
CA PRO A 85 10.20 6.62 -0.13
C PRO A 85 10.09 8.15 -0.28
N CYS A 86 10.61 8.89 0.71
CA CYS A 86 10.57 10.35 0.79
C CYS A 86 11.70 10.83 1.72
N LYS A 87 12.68 11.56 1.16
CA LYS A 87 13.86 12.06 1.89
C LYS A 87 13.47 12.88 3.12
N TYR A 88 12.58 13.86 2.95
CA TYR A 88 12.15 14.73 4.04
C TYR A 88 11.35 13.98 5.11
N CYS A 89 10.57 12.97 4.71
CA CYS A 89 9.81 12.13 5.64
C CYS A 89 10.75 11.32 6.54
N ARG A 90 11.85 10.79 5.99
CA ARG A 90 12.91 10.09 6.75
C ARG A 90 13.58 11.00 7.77
N ILE A 91 14.00 12.20 7.33
CA ILE A 91 14.63 13.20 8.21
C ILE A 91 13.66 13.63 9.32
N ASN A 92 12.39 13.89 8.94
CA ASN A 92 11.37 14.29 9.89
C ASN A 92 11.07 13.19 10.91
N LEU A 93 10.98 11.94 10.49
CA LEU A 93 10.76 10.81 11.41
C LEU A 93 11.90 10.66 12.40
N LYS A 94 13.16 10.80 11.96
CA LYS A 94 14.33 10.82 12.83
C LYS A 94 14.24 11.90 13.91
N ASN A 95 13.82 13.11 13.52
CA ASN A 95 13.61 14.20 14.47
C ASN A 95 12.42 13.96 15.41
N ASN A 96 11.35 13.36 14.91
CA ASN A 96 10.22 12.95 15.76
C ASN A 96 10.64 11.91 16.80
N PHE A 97 11.49 10.94 16.46
CA PHE A 97 12.01 9.98 17.45
C PHE A 97 12.94 10.59 18.48
N LYS A 98 13.57 11.74 18.22
CA LYS A 98 14.29 12.48 19.27
C LYS A 98 13.32 13.09 20.29
N LYS A 99 12.17 13.59 19.84
CA LYS A 99 11.14 14.21 20.70
C LYS A 99 10.19 13.18 21.33
N PHE A 100 9.96 12.06 20.64
CA PHE A 100 9.07 10.95 21.00
C PHE A 100 9.86 9.63 20.93
N PRO A 101 10.79 9.40 21.88
CA PRO A 101 11.70 8.26 21.83
C PRO A 101 10.98 6.92 21.93
N LEU A 102 11.55 5.91 21.25
CA LEU A 102 11.08 4.52 21.29
C LEU A 102 11.57 3.81 22.56
N THR A 103 10.99 4.18 23.70
CA THR A 103 11.22 3.56 25.01
C THR A 103 10.61 2.16 25.11
N ASP A 104 11.09 1.37 26.05
CA ASP A 104 10.59 0.00 26.26
C ASP A 104 9.15 -0.04 26.80
N THR A 105 8.72 1.05 27.45
CA THR A 105 7.34 1.22 27.94
C THR A 105 6.31 1.20 26.81
N ILE A 106 6.67 1.68 25.62
CA ILE A 106 5.82 1.63 24.42
C ILE A 106 5.52 0.20 24.01
N PHE A 107 6.52 -0.69 24.10
CA PHE A 107 6.41 -2.07 23.65
C PHE A 107 5.90 -3.03 24.73
N LYS A 108 5.47 -2.52 25.90
CA LYS A 108 4.99 -3.32 27.04
C LYS A 108 3.81 -4.21 26.67
N ASN A 109 2.85 -3.70 25.91
CA ASN A 109 1.64 -4.39 25.49
C ASN A 109 0.97 -3.68 24.30
N ARG A 110 -0.08 -4.28 23.75
CA ARG A 110 -0.90 -3.73 22.65
C ARG A 110 -1.37 -2.30 22.89
N ASN A 111 -1.89 -1.98 24.07
CA ASN A 111 -2.45 -0.66 24.35
C ASN A 111 -1.38 0.43 24.29
N ASN A 112 -0.20 0.18 24.87
CA ASN A 112 0.89 1.14 24.83
C ASN A 112 1.41 1.35 23.40
N PHE A 113 1.58 0.26 22.65
CA PHE A 113 2.12 0.33 21.30
C PHE A 113 1.15 1.01 20.31
N SER A 114 -0.14 0.64 20.34
CA SER A 114 -1.17 1.26 19.49
C SER A 114 -1.39 2.73 19.81
N ARG A 115 -1.35 3.13 21.09
CA ARG A 115 -1.39 4.55 21.47
C ARG A 115 -0.19 5.32 20.95
N TYR A 116 1.00 4.73 20.98
CA TYR A 116 2.19 5.36 20.43
C TYR A 116 2.04 5.62 18.93
N ILE A 117 1.58 4.62 18.15
CA ILE A 117 1.34 4.78 16.71
C ILE A 117 0.26 5.83 16.42
N PHE A 118 -0.83 5.85 17.18
CA PHE A 118 -1.86 6.88 17.09
C PHE A 118 -1.30 8.28 17.36
N ASN A 119 -0.57 8.47 18.47
CA ASN A 119 -0.01 9.77 18.84
C ASN A 119 1.03 10.25 17.81
N LEU A 120 1.87 9.35 17.29
CA LEU A 120 2.81 9.67 16.24
C LEU A 120 2.09 10.12 14.96
N HIS A 121 1.01 9.44 14.57
CA HIS A 121 0.22 9.83 13.40
C HIS A 121 -0.42 11.21 13.58
N GLU A 122 -0.99 11.49 14.75
CA GLU A 122 -1.58 12.80 15.06
C GLU A 122 -0.54 13.91 15.14
N GLN A 123 0.65 13.63 15.66
CA GLN A 123 1.78 14.57 15.63
C GLN A 123 2.17 14.93 14.18
N ILE A 124 2.27 13.94 13.30
CA ILE A 124 2.55 14.17 11.87
C ILE A 124 1.41 14.95 11.21
N ASN A 125 0.15 14.64 11.53
CA ASN A 125 -1.01 15.39 11.04
C ASN A 125 -0.91 16.86 11.46
N LYS A 126 -0.62 17.15 12.73
CA LYS A 126 -0.41 18.50 13.25
C LYS A 126 0.69 19.24 12.50
N MET A 127 1.82 18.60 12.24
CA MET A 127 2.94 19.19 11.47
C MET A 127 2.55 19.54 10.02
N LEU A 128 1.62 18.79 9.44
CA LEU A 128 1.12 19.00 8.08
C LEU A 128 -0.13 19.89 8.02
N GLY A 129 -0.55 20.49 9.15
CA GLY A 129 -1.78 21.28 9.23
C GLY A 129 -3.07 20.46 9.05
N LYS A 130 -3.01 19.15 9.24
CA LYS A 130 -4.13 18.21 9.11
C LYS A 130 -4.73 17.89 10.48
N LYS A 131 -6.02 17.56 10.49
CA LYS A 131 -6.73 17.06 11.67
C LYS A 131 -7.46 15.78 11.29
N SER A 132 -7.29 14.72 12.07
CA SER A 132 -8.08 13.48 11.91
C SER A 132 -9.52 13.68 12.36
N GLY A 133 -9.70 14.45 13.46
CA GLY A 133 -10.97 14.60 14.14
C GLY A 133 -11.42 13.33 14.88
N LEU A 134 -10.52 12.37 15.11
CA LEU A 134 -10.84 11.09 15.74
C LEU A 134 -10.07 10.92 17.05
N THR A 135 -10.75 10.40 18.06
CA THR A 135 -10.15 9.92 19.30
C THR A 135 -9.46 8.57 19.11
N TYR A 136 -8.54 8.24 20.01
CA TYR A 136 -7.92 6.91 20.03
C TYR A 136 -8.96 5.78 20.11
N CYS A 137 -10.03 5.97 20.89
CA CYS A 137 -11.09 4.97 21.05
C CYS A 137 -11.83 4.72 19.74
N GLU A 138 -12.19 5.78 19.00
CA GLU A 138 -12.83 5.63 17.69
C GLU A 138 -11.91 4.94 16.68
N VAL A 139 -10.62 5.30 16.65
CA VAL A 139 -9.65 4.61 15.78
C VAL A 139 -9.53 3.15 16.16
N ARG A 140 -9.38 2.83 17.45
CA ARG A 140 -9.32 1.46 17.95
C ARG A 140 -10.55 0.68 17.50
N ASP A 141 -11.75 1.21 17.75
CA ASP A 141 -13.00 0.52 17.47
C ASP A 141 -13.19 0.33 15.95
N ASN A 142 -12.81 1.32 15.13
CA ASN A 142 -12.75 1.19 13.67
C ASN A 142 -11.89 0.00 13.22
N TYR A 143 -10.69 -0.18 13.79
CA TYR A 143 -9.80 -1.28 13.43
C TYR A 143 -10.21 -2.63 14.04
N GLU A 144 -10.81 -2.64 15.24
CA GLU A 144 -11.33 -3.85 15.88
C GLU A 144 -12.47 -4.50 15.09
N ASN A 145 -13.24 -3.72 14.32
CA ASN A 145 -14.25 -4.25 13.39
C ASN A 145 -13.66 -5.18 12.32
N PHE A 146 -12.36 -5.07 12.02
CA PHE A 146 -11.66 -5.94 11.06
C PHE A 146 -10.98 -7.15 11.68
N ARG A 147 -11.00 -7.30 13.01
CA ARG A 147 -10.33 -8.42 13.66
C ARG A 147 -10.90 -9.74 13.16
N SER A 148 -10.06 -10.55 12.53
CA SER A 148 -10.39 -11.95 12.25
C SER A 148 -10.54 -12.66 13.58
N ARG A 149 -11.76 -13.11 13.88
CA ARG A 149 -11.99 -13.98 15.02
C ARG A 149 -12.18 -15.35 14.42
N CYS A 150 -11.07 -16.07 14.30
CA CYS A 150 -11.11 -17.45 13.85
C CYS A 150 -11.98 -18.22 14.85
N THR A 151 -13.13 -18.72 14.40
CA THR A 151 -13.81 -19.81 15.11
C THR A 151 -12.79 -20.93 15.25
N ILE A 152 -12.68 -21.47 16.46
CA ILE A 152 -11.63 -22.38 16.90
C ILE A 152 -11.81 -23.71 16.16
N GLU A 153 -11.39 -23.79 14.91
CA GLU A 153 -10.94 -25.03 14.33
C GLU A 153 -9.43 -24.94 14.32
N LYS A 154 -8.79 -25.76 15.16
CA LYS A 154 -7.34 -25.90 15.20
C LYS A 154 -6.86 -26.21 13.78
N ALA A 155 -6.45 -25.18 13.05
CA ALA A 155 -5.89 -25.34 11.72
C ALA A 155 -4.64 -26.21 11.88
N LYS A 156 -4.67 -27.42 11.31
CA LYS A 156 -3.47 -28.25 11.17
C LYS A 156 -2.42 -27.37 10.50
N LEU A 157 -1.28 -27.16 11.16
CA LEU A 157 -0.13 -26.48 10.56
C LEU A 157 0.14 -27.15 9.21
N PHE A 158 0.26 -26.35 8.15
CA PHE A 158 0.50 -26.83 6.79
C PHE A 158 1.70 -27.78 6.76
N ASN A 159 1.48 -29.04 6.37
CA ASN A 159 2.56 -29.96 6.00
C ASN A 159 2.93 -29.70 4.54
N PHE A 160 4.15 -29.22 4.30
CA PHE A 160 4.70 -28.94 2.96
C PHE A 160 4.74 -30.16 2.02
N THR A 161 4.48 -31.37 2.53
CA THR A 161 4.53 -32.64 1.82
C THR A 161 3.22 -33.06 1.13
N LYS A 162 2.09 -32.35 1.34
CA LYS A 162 0.83 -32.64 0.64
C LYS A 162 0.49 -31.59 -0.42
N LYS A 163 0.27 -32.07 -1.64
CA LYS A 163 -0.05 -31.29 -2.85
C LYS A 163 -1.49 -30.72 -2.76
N LYS A 164 -1.62 -29.41 -3.06
CA LYS A 164 -2.83 -28.72 -3.59
C LYS A 164 -4.04 -28.43 -2.65
N GLU A 165 -3.85 -28.11 -1.39
CA GLU A 165 -4.91 -27.35 -0.67
C GLU A 165 -4.65 -25.84 -0.76
N LYS A 166 -5.66 -25.08 -1.23
CA LYS A 166 -5.60 -23.61 -1.26
C LYS A 166 -5.55 -23.09 0.18
N GLU A 167 -4.62 -22.19 0.48
CA GLU A 167 -4.55 -21.52 1.77
C GLU A 167 -5.89 -20.82 2.08
N LYS A 168 -6.52 -21.19 3.20
CA LYS A 168 -7.86 -20.65 3.56
C LYS A 168 -7.80 -19.18 3.96
N GLY A 169 -6.64 -18.69 4.39
CA GLY A 169 -6.42 -17.33 4.89
C GLY A 169 -7.33 -16.96 6.08
N CYS A 170 -7.01 -15.88 6.78
CA CYS A 170 -7.85 -15.39 7.89
C CYS A 170 -9.01 -14.51 7.39
N THR A 171 -9.90 -15.05 6.54
CA THR A 171 -10.93 -14.27 5.82
C THR A 171 -12.36 -14.42 6.35
N THR A 172 -12.57 -15.20 7.42
CA THR A 172 -13.90 -15.44 8.02
C THR A 172 -14.21 -14.43 9.14
N PRO A 173 -15.32 -13.67 9.03
CA PRO A 173 -15.77 -12.76 10.08
C PRO A 173 -16.58 -13.53 11.15
N LEU A 174 -16.57 -13.05 12.40
CA LEU A 174 -17.36 -13.66 13.49
C LEU A 174 -18.88 -13.53 13.30
N TYR A 175 -19.31 -12.37 12.78
CA TYR A 175 -20.71 -12.00 12.55
C TYR A 175 -20.78 -11.15 11.28
N GLY A 176 -21.86 -11.17 10.50
CA GLY A 176 -22.10 -10.24 9.38
C GLY A 176 -21.26 -10.45 8.10
N LYS A 177 -21.35 -9.49 7.15
CA LYS A 177 -20.74 -9.57 5.80
C LYS A 177 -19.21 -9.46 5.85
N LYS A 178 -18.52 -10.15 4.93
CA LYS A 178 -17.05 -10.04 4.74
C LYS A 178 -16.70 -8.62 4.30
N ALA A 179 -15.84 -7.95 5.08
CA ALA A 179 -15.26 -6.66 4.70
C ALA A 179 -13.99 -6.89 3.86
N LYS A 180 -13.76 -6.03 2.86
CA LYS A 180 -12.53 -5.99 2.07
C LYS A 180 -11.99 -4.57 1.99
N CYS A 181 -10.67 -4.41 2.02
CA CYS A 181 -10.03 -3.12 1.79
C CYS A 181 -9.95 -2.86 0.28
N VAL A 182 -10.29 -1.63 -0.14
CA VAL A 182 -10.20 -1.17 -1.53
C VAL A 182 -9.33 0.08 -1.56
N ILE A 183 -8.28 0.08 -2.38
CA ILE A 183 -7.41 1.22 -2.59
C ILE A 183 -7.86 1.95 -3.86
N ASN A 184 -8.27 3.20 -3.72
CA ASN A 184 -8.74 4.04 -4.83
C ASN A 184 -7.81 5.24 -4.99
N ILE A 185 -7.31 5.48 -6.20
CA ILE A 185 -6.56 6.67 -6.56
C ILE A 185 -7.55 7.66 -7.20
N VAL A 186 -7.60 8.88 -6.68
CA VAL A 186 -8.50 9.95 -7.15
C VAL A 186 -7.72 11.25 -7.35
N PRO A 187 -8.18 12.16 -8.22
CA PRO A 187 -7.59 13.49 -8.36
C PRO A 187 -7.56 14.23 -7.01
N GLN A 188 -6.54 15.05 -6.79
CA GLN A 188 -6.28 15.71 -5.52
C GLN A 188 -7.38 16.73 -5.15
N GLU A 189 -8.07 17.27 -6.15
CA GLU A 189 -9.16 18.23 -6.03
C GLU A 189 -10.42 17.59 -5.45
N LYS A 190 -10.55 16.26 -5.55
CA LYS A 190 -11.71 15.53 -5.04
C LYS A 190 -11.68 15.46 -3.52
N LYS A 191 -12.46 16.34 -2.89
CA LYS A 191 -12.67 16.35 -1.42
C LYS A 191 -13.31 15.03 -0.95
N CYS A 192 -12.49 14.13 -0.42
CA CYS A 192 -12.97 12.89 0.17
C CYS A 192 -12.06 12.36 1.28
N LYS A 193 -12.64 11.57 2.19
CA LYS A 193 -11.88 10.89 3.26
C LYS A 193 -10.99 9.82 2.65
N THR A 194 -9.75 9.75 3.15
CA THR A 194 -8.77 8.72 2.78
C THR A 194 -9.19 7.33 3.26
N PHE A 195 -9.75 7.24 4.47
CA PHE A 195 -10.23 5.99 5.04
C PHE A 195 -11.75 6.02 5.15
N LYS A 196 -12.41 5.10 4.46
CA LYS A 196 -13.87 4.98 4.43
C LYS A 196 -14.24 3.56 4.80
N ILE A 197 -15.10 3.44 5.80
CA ILE A 197 -15.71 2.16 6.20
C ILE A 197 -17.20 2.27 5.83
N ASP A 198 -17.70 1.31 5.06
CA ASP A 198 -19.13 1.22 4.78
C ASP A 198 -19.89 0.98 6.10
N LYS A 199 -21.03 1.66 6.29
CA LYS A 199 -21.85 1.49 7.49
C LYS A 199 -22.22 0.03 7.74
N LYS A 200 -22.40 -0.75 6.68
CA LYS A 200 -22.69 -2.20 6.72
C LYS A 200 -21.52 -3.04 7.26
N CYS A 201 -20.32 -2.48 7.34
CA CYS A 201 -19.15 -3.14 7.91
C CYS A 201 -19.00 -2.88 9.43
N PHE A 202 -19.68 -1.87 9.98
CA PHE A 202 -19.76 -1.70 11.43
C PHE A 202 -20.69 -2.74 12.01
N LYS A 203 -20.26 -3.35 13.12
CA LYS A 203 -21.06 -4.34 13.83
C LYS A 203 -21.28 -3.83 15.25
N HIS A 204 -22.54 -3.64 15.60
CA HIS A 204 -22.93 -3.37 16.98
C HIS A 204 -22.93 -4.71 17.73
N LYS A 205 -22.42 -4.69 18.96
CA LYS A 205 -22.42 -5.84 19.86
C LYS A 205 -23.79 -6.02 20.47
#